data_AF-A0A0C3I913-F1
#
_entry.id   AF-A0A0C3I913-F1
#
_cell.length_a   1.000
_cell.length_b   1.000
_cell.length_c   1.000
_cell.angle_alpha   90.00
_cell.angle_beta   90.00
_cell.angle_gamma   90.00
#
_symmetry.space_group_name_H-M   'P 1'
#
loop_
_entity.id
_entity.type
_entity.pdbx_description
1 polymer ?
#
loop_
_entity_poly.entity_id
_entity_poly.type
_entity_poly.pdbx_seq_one_letter_code
_entity_poly.pdbx_strand_id
1 'polypeptide(L)'
;MTPEGSSINVTNDITALIDAIAAGEDPTQLGEDFATAAGGANGSSPQTTGAIARTGAESLANTNFETQGLEGVGFSVTQIQTILQIFQPPEPTTVPIPATSEVSTIDSPTVNEGDSVIFEVTLDQATEQETTIDFTLADVTAIGGEEGRDGVDYVNSQVLITLPDGTTQQVAVNEDGTFSVSIPVGVESFTVGLDTIDDSTYEGAETFTLSGVTQEQESPVTGTATVLDDDPKPTIIDVSLTNELNNTEVPEGEL
;
A
#
# COMPACT_ATOMS: atom_id res chain seq x y z
N MET A 1 74.55 3.84 32.74
CA MET A 1 73.26 3.19 32.98
C MET A 1 72.25 3.87 32.06
N THR A 2 71.77 3.16 31.05
CA THR A 2 70.71 3.63 30.15
C THR A 2 69.44 3.87 30.95
N PRO A 3 68.75 5.03 30.84
CA PRO A 3 67.35 5.08 31.23
C PRO A 3 66.60 4.29 30.14
N GLU A 4 66.10 3.12 30.50
CA GLU A 4 65.15 2.36 29.70
C GLU A 4 63.94 3.26 29.41
N GLY A 5 63.95 3.94 28.27
CA GLY A 5 62.79 4.62 27.72
C GLY A 5 61.80 3.56 27.26
N SER A 6 60.99 3.03 28.18
CA SER A 6 59.77 2.32 27.79
C SER A 6 58.95 3.29 26.97
N SER A 7 58.88 3.06 25.66
CA SER A 7 57.94 3.75 24.79
C SER A 7 56.55 3.25 25.17
N ILE A 8 55.79 4.08 25.90
CA ILE A 8 54.39 3.78 26.20
C ILE A 8 53.66 3.77 24.86
N ASN A 9 53.14 2.62 24.44
CA ASN A 9 52.37 2.50 23.22
C ASN A 9 50.92 2.93 23.49
N VAL A 10 50.64 4.21 23.21
CA VAL A 10 49.33 4.86 23.42
C VAL A 10 48.35 4.67 22.25
N THR A 11 48.73 3.89 21.22
CA THR A 11 47.94 3.76 19.99
C THR A 11 46.56 3.17 20.25
N ASN A 12 46.49 2.17 21.13
CA ASN A 12 45.22 1.53 21.48
C ASN A 12 44.32 2.47 22.28
N ASP A 13 44.90 3.21 23.23
CA ASP A 13 44.17 4.16 24.08
C ASP A 13 43.56 5.30 23.26
N ILE A 14 44.30 5.83 22.28
CA ILE A 14 43.81 6.85 21.36
C ILE A 14 42.68 6.30 20.48
N THR A 15 42.79 5.06 20.02
CA THR A 15 41.75 4.43 19.19
C THR A 15 40.45 4.28 20.00
N ALA A 16 40.54 3.76 21.23
CA ALA A 16 39.38 3.62 22.11
C ALA A 16 38.69 4.96 22.42
N LEU A 17 39.47 6.03 22.62
CA LEU A 17 38.92 7.37 22.86
C LEU A 17 38.13 7.90 21.65
N ILE A 18 38.67 7.70 20.45
CA ILE A 18 38.02 8.15 19.19
C ILE A 18 36.72 7.39 18.97
N ASP A 19 36.73 6.07 19.20
CA ASP A 19 35.54 5.23 19.03
C ASP A 19 34.42 5.63 20.00
N ALA A 20 34.75 5.88 21.27
CA ALA A 20 33.77 6.36 22.25
C ALA A 20 33.15 7.71 21.87
N ILE A 21 33.98 8.67 21.42
CA ILE A 21 33.50 9.96 20.92
C ILE A 21 32.59 9.78 19.71
N ALA A 22 32.96 8.90 18.77
CA ALA A 22 32.15 8.62 17.58
C ALA A 22 30.82 7.94 17.91
N ALA A 23 30.78 7.11 18.95
CA ALA A 23 29.57 6.47 19.47
C ALA A 23 28.73 7.38 20.39
N GLY A 24 29.26 8.56 20.79
CA GLY A 24 28.61 9.47 21.73
C GLY A 24 28.69 9.02 23.19
N GLU A 25 29.58 8.06 23.51
CA GLU A 25 29.86 7.61 24.86
C GLU A 25 30.82 8.58 25.57
N ASP A 26 30.71 8.69 26.91
CA ASP A 26 31.60 9.52 27.71
C ASP A 26 33.00 8.88 27.81
N PRO A 27 34.06 9.51 27.26
CA PRO A 27 35.39 8.90 27.25
C PRO A 27 35.98 8.69 28.65
N THR A 28 35.48 9.40 29.67
CA THR A 28 35.93 9.23 31.06
C THR A 28 35.43 7.92 31.69
N GLN A 29 34.47 7.24 31.05
CA GLN A 29 33.93 5.95 31.50
C GLN A 29 34.66 4.75 30.88
N LEU A 30 35.64 4.97 29.98
CA LEU A 30 36.43 3.90 29.36
C LEU A 30 37.40 3.19 30.32
N GLY A 31 37.65 3.78 31.50
CA GLY A 31 38.50 3.23 32.55
C GLY A 31 39.18 4.32 33.39
N GLU A 32 39.79 3.94 34.52
CA GLU A 32 40.46 4.91 35.42
C GLU A 32 41.61 5.66 34.73
N ASP A 33 42.25 5.06 33.72
CA ASP A 33 43.33 5.66 32.94
C ASP A 33 42.84 6.80 32.01
N PHE A 34 41.53 6.86 31.72
CA PHE A 34 40.88 7.91 30.91
C PHE A 34 40.12 8.94 31.77
N ALA A 35 39.97 8.70 33.07
CA ALA A 35 39.32 9.62 33.98
C ALA A 35 40.17 10.89 34.18
N THR A 36 39.54 12.05 34.31
CA THR A 36 40.25 13.29 34.60
C THR A 36 40.90 13.20 35.99
N ALA A 37 42.23 13.36 36.09
CA ALA A 37 42.98 13.31 37.36
C ALA A 37 42.71 14.49 38.34
N ALA A 38 41.62 15.22 38.15
CA ALA A 38 41.20 16.29 39.04
C ALA A 38 40.70 15.69 40.37
N GLY A 39 41.32 16.09 41.49
CA GLY A 39 40.90 15.60 42.80
C GLY A 39 41.40 14.18 43.15
N GLY A 40 42.44 13.66 42.50
CA GLY A 40 43.25 12.51 42.97
C GLY A 40 44.55 12.92 43.68
N ALA A 41 45.20 12.01 44.44
CA ALA A 41 46.43 12.28 45.18
C ALA A 41 47.61 12.79 44.31
N ASN A 42 47.58 12.49 43.00
CA ASN A 42 48.54 12.93 42.00
C ASN A 42 48.04 14.11 41.14
N GLY A 43 46.86 14.66 41.43
CA GLY A 43 46.29 15.80 40.72
C GLY A 43 46.84 17.14 41.23
N SER A 44 46.99 18.12 40.35
CA SER A 44 47.46 19.47 40.72
C SER A 44 46.40 20.31 41.48
N SER A 45 45.21 19.75 41.73
CA SER A 45 44.13 20.43 42.45
C SER A 45 44.24 20.20 43.96
N PRO A 46 44.07 21.24 44.79
CA PRO A 46 44.06 21.09 46.25
C PRO A 46 42.94 20.14 46.73
N GLN A 47 43.32 19.06 47.42
CA GLN A 47 42.40 18.05 47.99
C GLN A 47 41.67 18.52 49.24
N THR A 48 42.33 19.39 50.01
CA THR A 48 41.80 19.90 51.27
C THR A 48 42.20 21.37 51.35
N THR A 49 41.28 22.25 50.98
CA THR A 49 41.42 23.66 51.31
C THR A 49 40.69 23.89 52.61
N GLY A 50 41.40 24.34 53.64
CA GLY A 50 40.75 24.79 54.88
C GLY A 50 39.76 25.91 54.59
N ALA A 51 38.66 25.95 55.33
CA ALA A 51 37.71 27.06 55.23
C ALA A 51 38.31 28.32 55.89
N ILE A 52 38.24 29.46 55.19
CA ILE A 52 38.55 30.78 55.79
C ILE A 52 37.31 31.24 56.55
N ALA A 53 37.38 31.29 57.88
CA ALA A 53 36.34 31.91 58.69
C ALA A 53 36.42 33.44 58.54
N ARG A 54 35.40 34.06 57.92
CA ARG A 54 35.30 35.52 57.83
C ARG A 54 34.76 36.05 59.16
N THR A 55 35.49 36.96 59.80
CA THR A 55 35.11 37.58 61.09
C THR A 55 34.39 38.93 60.94
N GLY A 56 33.98 39.30 59.72
CA GLY A 56 33.18 40.49 59.47
C GLY A 56 31.68 40.19 59.57
N ALA A 57 30.90 41.09 60.16
CA ALA A 57 29.44 41.02 60.09
C ALA A 57 29.00 41.21 58.63
N GLU A 58 28.55 40.14 57.99
CA GLU A 58 28.01 40.17 56.63
C GLU A 58 26.50 40.43 56.70
N SER A 59 26.05 41.55 56.14
CA SER A 59 24.63 41.70 55.81
C SER A 59 24.41 41.00 54.47
N LEU A 60 24.06 39.72 54.54
CA LEU A 60 23.55 39.00 53.38
C LEU A 60 22.19 39.62 53.05
N ALA A 61 22.04 40.17 51.84
CA ALA A 61 20.73 40.57 51.38
C ALA A 61 19.87 39.31 51.30
N ASN A 62 18.97 39.10 52.27
CA ASN A 62 17.93 38.10 52.15
C ASN A 62 16.99 38.58 51.04
N THR A 63 17.14 38.02 49.84
CA THR A 63 16.06 38.04 48.86
C THR A 63 14.99 37.11 49.42
N ASN A 64 13.98 37.69 50.06
CA ASN A 64 12.77 36.99 50.45
C ASN A 64 12.02 36.63 49.16
N PHE A 65 12.37 35.51 48.53
CA PHE A 65 11.58 34.93 47.45
C PHE A 65 10.32 34.32 48.08
N GLU A 66 9.37 35.17 48.44
CA GLU A 66 7.99 34.74 48.63
C GLU A 66 7.43 34.42 47.25
N THR A 67 7.36 33.12 46.91
CA THR A 67 6.43 32.64 45.89
C THR A 67 5.05 32.65 46.52
N GLN A 68 4.47 33.83 46.69
CA GLN A 68 3.02 33.89 46.86
C GLN A 68 2.47 33.22 45.60
N GLY A 69 1.74 32.12 45.76
CA GLY A 69 0.97 31.57 44.65
C GLY A 69 0.10 32.66 44.03
N LEU A 70 -0.46 32.43 42.84
CA LEU A 70 -1.28 33.41 42.11
C LEU A 70 -2.46 34.00 42.93
N GLU A 71 -2.78 33.43 44.09
CA GLU A 71 -3.72 33.98 45.08
C GLU A 71 -3.26 35.34 45.67
N GLY A 72 -1.95 35.65 45.68
CA GLY A 72 -1.39 36.89 46.22
C GLY A 72 -1.38 38.08 45.26
N VAL A 73 -1.65 37.87 43.97
CA VAL A 73 -1.66 38.92 42.93
C VAL A 73 -3.07 39.40 42.57
N GLY A 74 -4.09 38.97 43.33
CA GLY A 74 -5.46 39.46 43.19
C GLY A 74 -6.23 38.89 41.99
N PHE A 75 -5.70 37.84 41.34
CA PHE A 75 -6.45 37.10 40.34
C PHE A 75 -7.42 36.14 41.02
N SER A 76 -8.67 36.10 40.57
CA SER A 76 -9.62 35.07 40.97
C SER A 76 -9.21 33.72 40.39
N VAL A 77 -9.62 32.63 41.05
CA VAL A 77 -9.48 31.27 40.51
C VAL A 77 -10.05 31.19 39.10
N THR A 78 -11.16 31.87 38.82
CA THR A 78 -11.76 31.95 37.49
C THR A 78 -10.84 32.60 36.47
N GLN A 79 -10.17 33.70 36.81
CA GLN A 79 -9.23 34.37 35.90
C GLN A 79 -8.03 33.48 35.56
N ILE A 80 -7.53 32.73 36.55
CA ILE A 80 -6.43 31.79 36.35
C ILE A 80 -6.88 30.63 35.44
N GLN A 81 -8.11 30.13 35.59
CA GLN A 81 -8.65 29.09 34.72
C GLN A 81 -8.90 29.59 33.29
N THR A 82 -9.36 30.84 33.12
CA THR A 82 -9.50 31.45 31.78
C THR A 82 -8.14 31.58 31.08
N ILE A 83 -7.10 32.00 31.82
CA ILE A 83 -5.73 32.08 31.27
C ILE A 83 -5.22 30.68 30.89
N LEU A 84 -5.48 29.66 31.72
CA LEU A 84 -5.09 28.28 31.41
C LEU A 84 -5.78 27.76 30.15
N GLN A 85 -7.06 28.09 29.94
CA GLN A 85 -7.79 27.75 28.72
C GLN A 85 -7.25 28.46 27.46
N ILE A 86 -6.74 29.69 27.60
CA ILE A 86 -6.15 30.45 26.49
C ILE A 86 -4.77 29.89 26.09
N PHE A 87 -4.02 29.32 27.03
CA PHE A 87 -2.71 28.71 26.79
C PHE A 87 -2.76 27.20 26.58
N GLN A 88 -3.93 26.57 26.67
CA GLN A 88 -4.09 25.22 26.18
C GLN A 88 -3.88 25.25 24.66
N PRO A 89 -2.93 24.48 24.11
CA PRO A 89 -2.90 24.27 22.67
C PRO A 89 -4.30 23.79 22.25
N PRO A 90 -4.81 24.20 21.08
CA PRO A 90 -6.04 23.62 20.57
C PRO A 90 -5.87 22.10 20.65
N GLU A 91 -6.86 21.38 21.20
CA GLU A 91 -6.86 19.93 21.06
C GLU A 91 -6.65 19.63 19.58
N PRO A 92 -5.82 18.63 19.24
CA PRO A 92 -5.67 18.24 17.84
C PRO A 92 -7.08 18.01 17.32
N THR A 93 -7.53 18.88 16.43
CA THR A 93 -8.77 18.65 15.71
C THR A 93 -8.53 17.37 14.96
N THR A 94 -9.10 16.26 15.44
CA THR A 94 -9.19 15.04 14.67
C THR A 94 -10.08 15.40 13.48
N VAL A 95 -9.46 15.85 12.40
CA VAL A 95 -10.13 15.83 11.11
C VAL A 95 -10.50 14.36 10.92
N PRO A 96 -11.79 14.00 10.82
CA PRO A 96 -12.13 12.62 10.51
C PRO A 96 -11.42 12.28 9.21
N ILE A 97 -10.60 11.22 9.23
CA ILE A 97 -10.11 10.64 7.99
C ILE A 97 -11.38 10.08 7.32
N PRO A 98 -11.72 10.51 6.09
CA PRO A 98 -12.88 9.98 5.39
C PRO A 98 -12.71 8.46 5.30
N ALA A 99 -13.78 7.71 5.57
CA ALA A 99 -13.75 6.28 5.37
C ALA A 99 -13.66 6.02 3.86
N THR A 100 -12.74 5.15 3.45
CA THR A 100 -12.59 4.77 2.05
C THR A 100 -13.42 3.54 1.74
N SER A 101 -14.09 3.57 0.59
CA SER A 101 -14.86 2.43 0.10
C SER A 101 -13.93 1.49 -0.65
N GLU A 102 -14.09 0.20 -0.41
CA GLU A 102 -13.41 -0.90 -1.09
C GLU A 102 -14.40 -1.66 -1.98
N VAL A 103 -13.90 -2.28 -3.04
CA VAL A 103 -14.70 -3.22 -3.83
C VAL A 103 -14.94 -4.46 -2.98
N SER A 104 -16.20 -4.75 -2.68
CA SER A 104 -16.61 -5.91 -1.89
C SER A 104 -16.85 -7.13 -2.77
N THR A 105 -17.66 -6.97 -3.82
CA THR A 105 -18.01 -8.06 -4.74
C THR A 105 -18.11 -7.58 -6.18
N ILE A 106 -17.72 -8.46 -7.09
CA ILE A 106 -18.09 -8.42 -8.51
C ILE A 106 -18.76 -9.76 -8.76
N ASP A 107 -19.96 -9.77 -9.31
CA ASP A 107 -20.69 -11.00 -9.57
C ASP A 107 -20.13 -11.78 -10.77
N SER A 108 -20.71 -12.95 -11.05
CA SER A 108 -20.27 -13.85 -12.11
C SER A 108 -21.45 -14.19 -13.02
N PRO A 109 -21.78 -13.31 -13.99
CA PRO A 109 -22.93 -13.49 -14.87
C PRO A 109 -22.73 -14.67 -15.85
N THR A 110 -23.84 -15.24 -16.33
CA THR A 110 -23.85 -16.21 -17.41
C THR A 110 -24.88 -15.78 -18.44
N VAL A 111 -24.46 -15.64 -19.69
CA VAL A 111 -25.29 -15.16 -20.80
C VAL A 111 -25.11 -16.07 -22.01
N ASN A 112 -26.03 -16.02 -22.98
CA ASN A 112 -25.76 -16.64 -24.28
C ASN A 112 -24.88 -15.71 -25.11
N GLU A 113 -24.25 -16.27 -26.12
CA GLU A 113 -23.56 -15.47 -27.12
C GLU A 113 -24.52 -14.46 -27.80
N GLY A 114 -24.01 -13.30 -28.18
CA GLY A 114 -24.77 -12.16 -28.69
C GLY A 114 -25.52 -11.33 -27.65
N ASP A 115 -25.68 -11.83 -26.41
CA ASP A 115 -26.27 -11.05 -25.31
C ASP A 115 -25.19 -10.19 -24.61
N SER A 116 -25.60 -9.03 -24.06
CA SER A 116 -24.69 -8.22 -23.25
C SER A 116 -24.44 -8.86 -21.88
N VAL A 117 -23.16 -8.95 -21.48
CA VAL A 117 -22.73 -9.26 -20.12
C VAL A 117 -22.88 -8.02 -19.25
N ILE A 118 -23.47 -8.16 -18.07
CA ILE A 118 -23.57 -7.08 -17.08
C ILE A 118 -23.02 -7.60 -15.76
N PHE A 119 -21.89 -7.02 -15.33
CA PHE A 119 -21.36 -7.24 -13.99
C PHE A 119 -21.98 -6.26 -13.00
N GLU A 120 -22.47 -6.76 -11.87
CA GLU A 120 -22.84 -5.95 -10.70
C GLU A 120 -21.64 -5.82 -9.76
N VAL A 121 -21.17 -4.58 -9.59
CA VAL A 121 -20.09 -4.23 -8.67
C VAL A 121 -20.70 -3.63 -7.41
N THR A 122 -20.35 -4.18 -6.25
CA THR A 122 -20.80 -3.69 -4.94
C THR A 122 -19.60 -3.30 -4.09
N LEU A 123 -19.69 -2.14 -3.45
CA LEU A 123 -18.72 -1.63 -2.49
C LEU A 123 -19.10 -2.06 -1.08
N ASP A 124 -18.14 -2.05 -0.16
CA ASP A 124 -18.38 -2.37 1.25
C ASP A 124 -19.23 -1.32 1.99
N GLN A 125 -19.22 -0.09 1.48
CA GLN A 125 -20.04 1.04 1.91
C GLN A 125 -20.18 2.07 0.80
N ALA A 126 -21.23 2.90 0.87
CA ALA A 126 -21.40 4.03 -0.03
C ALA A 126 -20.20 4.98 0.03
N THR A 127 -19.77 5.48 -1.13
CA THR A 127 -18.64 6.41 -1.23
C THR A 127 -18.89 7.72 -0.47
N GLU A 128 -17.94 8.16 0.36
CA GLU A 128 -18.02 9.46 1.07
C GLU A 128 -17.45 10.63 0.25
N GLN A 129 -16.71 10.33 -0.81
CA GLN A 129 -16.10 11.26 -1.76
C GLN A 129 -16.01 10.59 -3.15
N GLU A 130 -15.54 11.32 -4.17
CA GLU A 130 -15.26 10.69 -5.46
C GLU A 130 -14.15 9.65 -5.31
N THR A 131 -14.44 8.40 -5.68
CA THR A 131 -13.54 7.26 -5.53
C THR A 131 -13.20 6.69 -6.90
N THR A 132 -11.91 6.59 -7.21
CA THR A 132 -11.45 5.91 -8.43
C THR A 132 -11.28 4.42 -8.16
N ILE A 133 -11.85 3.60 -9.04
CA ILE A 133 -11.66 2.15 -9.06
C ILE A 133 -10.92 1.80 -10.34
N ASP A 134 -9.82 1.08 -10.19
CA ASP A 134 -9.05 0.55 -11.30
C ASP A 134 -9.53 -0.87 -11.60
N PHE A 135 -9.83 -1.11 -12.88
CA PHE A 135 -10.32 -2.38 -13.37
C PHE A 135 -9.34 -3.01 -14.35
N THR A 136 -9.36 -4.34 -14.40
CA THR A 136 -8.68 -5.16 -15.41
C THR A 136 -9.67 -6.17 -15.97
N LEU A 137 -9.87 -6.10 -17.28
CA LEU A 137 -10.56 -7.09 -18.09
C LEU A 137 -9.53 -8.09 -18.61
N ALA A 138 -9.76 -9.39 -18.40
CA ALA A 138 -8.80 -10.41 -18.81
C ALA A 138 -9.48 -11.64 -19.40
N ASP A 139 -8.94 -12.06 -20.55
CA ASP A 139 -9.27 -13.30 -21.23
C ASP A 139 -8.99 -14.51 -20.33
N VAL A 140 -9.83 -15.54 -20.44
CA VAL A 140 -9.57 -16.86 -19.86
C VAL A 140 -9.66 -17.92 -20.95
N THR A 141 -10.88 -18.30 -21.33
CA THR A 141 -11.10 -19.13 -22.53
C THR A 141 -11.72 -18.31 -23.64
N ALA A 142 -12.56 -17.34 -23.29
CA ALA A 142 -13.04 -16.32 -24.22
C ALA A 142 -11.92 -15.28 -24.45
N ILE A 143 -11.79 -14.85 -25.70
CA ILE A 143 -10.81 -13.94 -26.28
C ILE A 143 -11.51 -12.63 -26.62
N GLY A 144 -11.05 -11.54 -25.99
CA GLY A 144 -11.53 -10.20 -26.27
C GLY A 144 -10.91 -9.59 -27.53
N GLY A 145 -11.68 -8.79 -28.26
CA GLY A 145 -11.17 -8.13 -29.46
C GLY A 145 -12.14 -7.16 -30.11
N GLU A 146 -11.79 -6.76 -31.34
CA GLU A 146 -12.67 -5.96 -32.19
C GLU A 146 -13.72 -6.85 -32.86
N GLU A 147 -14.95 -6.33 -32.92
CA GLU A 147 -16.08 -6.99 -33.60
C GLU A 147 -15.74 -7.35 -35.05
N GLY A 148 -16.13 -8.55 -35.48
CA GLY A 148 -15.95 -9.03 -36.86
C GLY A 148 -14.59 -9.65 -37.16
N ARG A 149 -13.79 -9.96 -36.14
CA ARG A 149 -12.59 -10.80 -36.27
C ARG A 149 -12.92 -12.23 -35.88
N ASP A 150 -12.41 -13.19 -36.64
CA ASP A 150 -12.61 -14.62 -36.36
C ASP A 150 -12.01 -15.02 -34.99
N GLY A 151 -12.77 -15.75 -34.18
CA GLY A 151 -12.37 -16.26 -32.86
C GLY A 151 -12.26 -15.16 -31.80
N VAL A 152 -13.20 -14.21 -31.82
CA VAL A 152 -13.34 -13.14 -30.82
C VAL A 152 -14.74 -13.22 -30.25
N ASP A 153 -14.82 -13.38 -28.93
CA ASP A 153 -16.07 -13.77 -28.26
C ASP A 153 -16.74 -12.55 -27.59
N TYR A 154 -15.99 -11.47 -27.34
CA TYR A 154 -16.53 -10.25 -26.77
C TYR A 154 -15.74 -8.99 -27.16
N VAL A 155 -16.44 -7.84 -27.12
CA VAL A 155 -15.83 -6.54 -27.42
C VAL A 155 -15.07 -6.03 -26.18
N ASN A 156 -13.75 -5.90 -26.30
CA ASN A 156 -12.88 -5.50 -25.18
C ASN A 156 -12.31 -4.08 -25.31
N SER A 157 -12.78 -3.27 -26.27
CA SER A 157 -12.26 -1.91 -26.52
C SER A 157 -12.93 -0.83 -25.66
N GLN A 158 -14.12 -1.11 -25.14
CA GLN A 158 -14.90 -0.20 -24.31
C GLN A 158 -15.84 -0.97 -23.38
N VAL A 159 -16.21 -0.34 -22.27
CA VAL A 159 -17.25 -0.83 -21.35
C VAL A 159 -18.30 0.26 -21.11
N LEU A 160 -19.52 -0.17 -20.76
CA LEU A 160 -20.63 0.72 -20.38
C LEU A 160 -20.86 0.69 -18.88
N ILE A 161 -20.54 1.78 -18.18
CA ILE A 161 -20.82 1.96 -16.77
C ILE A 161 -22.24 2.49 -16.60
N THR A 162 -23.05 1.87 -15.73
CA THR A 162 -24.37 2.39 -15.36
C THR A 162 -24.45 2.61 -13.85
N LEU A 163 -24.72 3.85 -13.46
CA LEU A 163 -24.88 4.27 -12.07
C LEU A 163 -26.33 4.04 -11.58
N PRO A 164 -26.59 4.01 -10.25
CA PRO A 164 -27.93 3.79 -9.69
C PRO A 164 -28.99 4.81 -10.09
N ASP A 165 -28.58 6.02 -10.48
CA ASP A 165 -29.47 7.07 -10.97
C ASP A 165 -29.89 6.88 -12.45
N GLY A 166 -29.37 5.82 -13.09
CA GLY A 166 -29.58 5.51 -14.50
C GLY A 166 -28.63 6.24 -15.45
N THR A 167 -27.69 7.04 -14.93
CA THR A 167 -26.65 7.68 -15.75
C THR A 167 -25.70 6.63 -16.30
N THR A 168 -25.40 6.73 -17.59
CA THR A 168 -24.49 5.81 -18.28
C THR A 168 -23.24 6.52 -18.78
N GLN A 169 -22.10 5.85 -18.72
CA GLN A 169 -20.82 6.34 -19.23
C GLN A 169 -20.09 5.24 -20.02
N GLN A 170 -19.66 5.54 -21.25
CA GLN A 170 -18.71 4.67 -21.95
C GLN A 170 -17.28 4.98 -21.52
N VAL A 171 -16.51 3.95 -21.20
CA VAL A 171 -15.11 4.05 -20.78
C VAL A 171 -14.29 3.20 -21.74
N ALA A 172 -13.26 3.80 -22.33
CA ALA A 172 -12.33 3.09 -23.19
C ALA A 172 -11.44 2.16 -22.36
N VAL A 173 -11.19 0.97 -22.89
CA VAL A 173 -10.28 -0.01 -22.30
C VAL A 173 -8.94 0.06 -23.01
N ASN A 174 -7.86 0.04 -22.24
CA ASN A 174 -6.51 0.04 -22.78
C ASN A 174 -6.19 -1.31 -23.44
N GLU A 175 -5.15 -1.34 -24.28
CA GLU A 175 -4.71 -2.56 -24.98
C GLU A 175 -4.28 -3.69 -24.01
N ASP A 176 -3.91 -3.36 -22.77
CA ASP A 176 -3.59 -4.31 -21.71
C ASP A 176 -4.81 -4.75 -20.86
N GLY A 177 -6.03 -4.37 -21.26
CA GLY A 177 -7.27 -4.69 -20.57
C GLY A 177 -7.58 -3.79 -19.38
N THR A 178 -6.73 -2.79 -19.07
CA THR A 178 -6.96 -1.90 -17.92
C THR A 178 -7.85 -0.71 -18.25
N PHE A 179 -8.61 -0.24 -17.27
CA PHE A 179 -9.35 1.02 -17.33
C PHE A 179 -9.68 1.52 -15.92
N SER A 180 -10.01 2.81 -15.77
CA SER A 180 -10.35 3.41 -14.49
C SER A 180 -11.73 4.07 -14.55
N VAL A 181 -12.49 3.96 -13.47
CA VAL A 181 -13.83 4.55 -13.34
C VAL A 181 -13.88 5.42 -12.10
N SER A 182 -14.36 6.66 -12.24
CA SER A 182 -14.60 7.57 -11.11
C SER A 182 -16.04 7.43 -10.63
N ILE A 183 -16.19 6.95 -9.41
CA ILE A 183 -17.49 6.72 -8.76
C ILE A 183 -17.84 7.94 -7.91
N PRO A 184 -19.00 8.60 -8.16
CA PRO A 184 -19.39 9.77 -7.40
C PRO A 184 -19.79 9.42 -5.97
N VAL A 185 -19.91 10.43 -5.11
CA VAL A 185 -20.35 10.29 -3.71
C VAL A 185 -21.73 9.65 -3.60
N GLY A 186 -21.90 8.79 -2.58
CA GLY A 186 -23.17 8.15 -2.22
C GLY A 186 -23.51 6.92 -3.06
N VAL A 187 -22.59 6.43 -3.89
CA VAL A 187 -22.78 5.20 -4.67
C VAL A 187 -22.21 4.02 -3.91
N GLU A 188 -23.01 2.96 -3.78
CA GLU A 188 -22.63 1.70 -3.12
C GLU A 188 -22.60 0.53 -4.10
N SER A 189 -23.36 0.60 -5.20
CA SER A 189 -23.30 -0.36 -6.29
C SER A 189 -23.50 0.30 -7.65
N PHE A 190 -23.00 -0.33 -8.70
CA PHE A 190 -23.15 0.09 -10.09
C PHE A 190 -22.89 -1.11 -11.01
N THR A 191 -23.12 -0.95 -12.31
CA THR A 191 -22.87 -2.04 -13.27
C THR A 191 -21.84 -1.70 -14.32
N VAL A 192 -21.14 -2.73 -14.80
CA VAL A 192 -20.18 -2.69 -15.91
C VAL A 192 -20.69 -3.63 -17.00
N GLY A 193 -21.10 -3.06 -18.12
CA GLY A 193 -21.65 -3.78 -19.27
C GLY A 193 -20.63 -3.97 -20.40
N LEU A 194 -20.64 -5.14 -21.03
CA LEU A 194 -19.89 -5.49 -22.22
C LEU A 194 -20.78 -6.27 -23.18
N ASP A 195 -20.48 -6.20 -24.48
CA ASP A 195 -21.19 -6.96 -25.50
C ASP A 195 -20.41 -8.21 -25.89
N THR A 196 -21.08 -9.35 -25.94
CA THR A 196 -20.55 -10.59 -26.55
C THR A 196 -20.84 -10.59 -28.04
N ILE A 197 -20.10 -11.40 -28.80
CA ILE A 197 -20.18 -11.44 -30.26
C ILE A 197 -20.81 -12.76 -30.67
N ASP A 198 -21.98 -12.70 -31.30
CA ASP A 198 -22.69 -13.83 -31.91
C ASP A 198 -22.00 -14.24 -33.21
N ASP A 199 -21.60 -15.52 -33.33
CA ASP A 199 -21.07 -16.07 -34.57
C ASP A 199 -21.80 -17.32 -35.11
N SER A 200 -21.09 -18.25 -35.74
CA SER A 200 -21.66 -19.50 -36.30
C SER A 200 -20.76 -20.73 -36.06
N THR A 201 -19.78 -20.59 -35.17
CA THR A 201 -18.76 -21.56 -34.83
C THR A 201 -19.02 -22.12 -33.45
N TYR A 202 -19.25 -23.43 -33.37
CA TYR A 202 -19.33 -24.09 -32.08
C TYR A 202 -17.96 -24.10 -31.36
N GLU A 203 -17.86 -23.36 -30.26
CA GLU A 203 -16.67 -23.21 -29.41
C GLU A 203 -16.89 -23.79 -28.00
N GLY A 204 -18.14 -23.97 -27.60
CA GLY A 204 -18.55 -24.39 -26.26
C GLY A 204 -18.68 -23.21 -25.28
N ALA A 205 -18.88 -23.51 -23.99
CA ALA A 205 -19.01 -22.46 -22.99
C ALA A 205 -17.64 -21.86 -22.63
N GLU A 206 -17.55 -20.55 -22.66
CA GLU A 206 -16.30 -19.82 -22.47
C GLU A 206 -16.38 -18.74 -21.39
N THR A 207 -15.24 -18.24 -20.94
CA THR A 207 -15.15 -17.35 -19.78
C THR A 207 -14.13 -16.25 -19.96
N PHE A 208 -14.42 -15.10 -19.36
CA PHE A 208 -13.48 -13.99 -19.16
C PHE A 208 -13.73 -13.36 -17.78
N THR A 209 -12.82 -12.50 -17.33
CA THR A 209 -12.85 -11.95 -15.96
C THR A 209 -12.82 -10.44 -15.92
N LEU A 210 -13.51 -9.88 -14.94
CA LEU A 210 -13.41 -8.47 -14.55
C LEU A 210 -12.88 -8.42 -13.12
N SER A 211 -11.73 -7.76 -12.93
CA SER A 211 -11.13 -7.53 -11.62
C SER A 211 -11.14 -6.05 -11.30
N GLY A 212 -11.54 -5.68 -10.08
CA GLY A 212 -11.60 -4.29 -9.61
C GLY A 212 -10.88 -4.09 -8.29
N VAL A 213 -10.21 -2.96 -8.14
CA VAL A 213 -9.46 -2.59 -6.93
C VAL A 213 -9.48 -1.08 -6.72
N THR A 214 -9.62 -0.64 -5.47
CA THR A 214 -9.45 0.78 -5.11
C THR A 214 -8.00 1.04 -4.68
N GLN A 215 -7.60 2.30 -4.63
CA GLN A 215 -6.22 2.67 -4.28
C GLN A 215 -5.76 2.17 -2.90
N GLU A 216 -6.69 2.02 -1.96
CA GLU A 216 -6.40 1.62 -0.58
C GLU A 216 -6.64 0.12 -0.33
N GLN A 217 -7.13 -0.59 -1.34
CA GLN A 217 -7.43 -2.01 -1.27
C GLN A 217 -6.20 -2.85 -1.66
N GLU A 218 -5.80 -3.77 -0.78
CA GLU A 218 -4.58 -4.58 -0.95
C GLU A 218 -4.68 -5.61 -2.09
N SER A 219 -5.88 -6.07 -2.43
CA SER A 219 -6.07 -7.13 -3.42
C SER A 219 -7.35 -6.92 -4.24
N PRO A 220 -7.28 -7.13 -5.56
CA PRO A 220 -8.45 -6.99 -6.41
C PRO A 220 -9.51 -8.04 -6.09
N VAL A 221 -10.76 -7.66 -6.29
CA VAL A 221 -11.91 -8.57 -6.31
C VAL A 221 -12.22 -8.91 -7.76
N THR A 222 -12.50 -10.17 -8.04
CA THR A 222 -12.70 -10.68 -9.41
C THR A 222 -14.06 -11.35 -9.56
N GLY A 223 -14.78 -10.97 -10.61
CA GLY A 223 -15.94 -11.68 -11.15
C GLY A 223 -15.59 -12.44 -12.43
N THR A 224 -16.35 -13.49 -12.75
CA THR A 224 -16.14 -14.30 -13.97
C THR A 224 -17.43 -14.37 -14.77
N ALA A 225 -17.40 -13.80 -15.97
CA ALA A 225 -18.50 -14.00 -16.92
C ALA A 225 -18.34 -15.34 -17.64
N THR A 226 -19.47 -15.99 -17.91
CA THR A 226 -19.55 -17.18 -18.76
C THR A 226 -20.44 -16.88 -19.96
N VAL A 227 -19.91 -17.09 -21.17
CA VAL A 227 -20.64 -16.97 -22.43
C VAL A 227 -21.01 -18.38 -22.88
N LEU A 228 -22.30 -18.61 -23.12
CA LEU A 228 -22.83 -19.88 -23.58
C LEU A 228 -23.00 -19.83 -25.09
N ASP A 229 -22.14 -20.58 -25.78
CA ASP A 229 -22.28 -20.90 -27.19
C ASP A 229 -23.63 -21.60 -27.47
N ASP A 230 -24.36 -21.09 -28.46
CA ASP A 230 -25.66 -21.60 -28.90
C ASP A 230 -25.61 -22.25 -30.30
N ASP A 231 -24.42 -22.41 -30.88
CA ASP A 231 -24.22 -22.98 -32.19
C ASP A 231 -24.34 -24.51 -32.25
N PRO A 232 -24.70 -25.06 -33.41
CA PRO A 232 -24.83 -26.49 -33.58
C PRO A 232 -23.46 -27.17 -33.57
N LYS A 233 -23.24 -28.02 -32.56
CA LYS A 233 -22.06 -28.89 -32.48
C LYS A 233 -21.78 -29.64 -33.81
N PRO A 234 -20.52 -29.66 -34.29
CA PRO A 234 -20.15 -30.36 -35.52
C PRO A 234 -20.51 -31.84 -35.47
N THR A 235 -21.05 -32.37 -36.57
CA THR A 235 -21.37 -33.79 -36.73
C THR A 235 -20.58 -34.41 -37.88
N ILE A 236 -20.08 -35.64 -37.68
CA ILE A 236 -19.43 -36.41 -38.75
C ILE A 236 -20.51 -37.16 -39.52
N ILE A 237 -20.71 -36.79 -40.79
CA ILE A 237 -21.78 -37.35 -41.63
C ILE A 237 -21.31 -38.56 -42.43
N ASP A 238 -20.02 -38.64 -42.79
CA ASP A 238 -19.44 -39.81 -43.46
C ASP A 238 -17.95 -39.95 -43.17
N VAL A 239 -17.48 -41.20 -43.07
CA VAL A 239 -16.05 -41.54 -43.03
C VAL A 239 -15.79 -42.50 -44.17
N SER A 240 -15.28 -41.98 -45.28
CA SER A 240 -14.91 -42.79 -46.44
C SER A 240 -13.47 -43.30 -46.29
N LEU A 241 -13.30 -44.62 -46.21
CA LEU A 241 -11.99 -45.27 -46.26
C LEU A 241 -11.58 -45.51 -47.72
N THR A 242 -10.59 -44.76 -48.23
CA THR A 242 -9.97 -45.09 -49.52
C THR A 242 -8.96 -46.21 -49.31
N ASN A 243 -9.40 -47.46 -49.45
CA ASN A 243 -8.52 -48.61 -49.41
C ASN A 243 -7.86 -48.78 -50.79
N GLU A 244 -6.79 -48.02 -51.06
CA GLU A 244 -5.93 -48.21 -52.22
C GLU A 244 -5.08 -49.49 -52.02
N LEU A 245 -5.72 -50.66 -52.07
CA LEU A 245 -5.00 -51.92 -52.22
C LEU A 245 -4.50 -51.98 -53.66
N ASN A 246 -3.27 -51.51 -53.87
CA ASN A 246 -2.53 -51.72 -55.10
C ASN A 246 -2.15 -53.21 -55.20
N ASN A 247 -3.13 -54.05 -55.56
CA ASN A 247 -2.93 -55.46 -55.85
C ASN A 247 -2.32 -55.59 -57.25
N THR A 248 -1.04 -55.28 -57.37
CA THR A 248 -0.27 -55.64 -58.56
C THR A 248 -0.15 -57.15 -58.58
N GLU A 249 -1.07 -57.84 -59.27
CA GLU A 249 -0.85 -59.23 -59.69
C GLU A 249 0.43 -59.25 -60.53
N VAL A 250 1.49 -59.88 -60.00
CA VAL A 250 2.66 -60.24 -60.81
C VAL A 250 2.28 -61.54 -61.52
N PRO A 251 2.22 -61.57 -62.87
CA PRO A 251 1.86 -62.79 -63.58
C PRO A 251 2.93 -63.86 -63.40
N GLU A 252 2.50 -65.10 -63.16
CA GLU A 252 3.40 -66.25 -63.09
C GLU A 252 4.11 -66.44 -64.43
N GLY A 253 5.45 -66.40 -64.40
CA GLY A 253 6.27 -66.63 -65.59
C GLY A 253 6.12 -68.08 -66.08
N GLU A 254 5.93 -68.23 -67.39
CA GLU A 254 5.98 -69.53 -68.06
C GLU A 254 7.38 -70.16 -67.93
N LEU A 255 7.37 -71.49 -67.81
CA LEU A 255 8.47 -72.40 -67.49
C LEU A 255 9.63 -72.40 -68.49
#